data_AF-A0A8T3XNJ3-F1
#
_entry.id   AF-A0A8T3XNJ3-F1
#
_cell.length_a   1.000
_cell.length_b   1.000
_cell.length_c   1.000
_cell.angle_alpha   90.00
_cell.angle_beta   90.00
_cell.angle_gamma   90.00
#
_symmetry.space_group_name_H-M   'P 1'
#
loop_
_entity.id
_entity.type
_entity.pdbx_description
1 polymer ?
#
loop_
_entity_poly.entity_id
_entity_poly.type
_entity_poly.pdbx_seq_one_letter_code
_entity_poly.pdbx_strand_id
1 'polypeptide(L)'
;MKRGYIFPLIASLFLLIVYGCAEDLNKIQKDKKNGVVCTQDTMQCPNGSYVSRVPPNCGFAPCPAVNNTPAVNNTVQCPKETRKCINGSIVERVPPNCGFAPCPKYDIPPNTCSYNPDCKIVMSFCSCEAVPINDSRDWIDGPYCSNSECVYNNQLIARAICKNNKCQKVIDNVTNCIDNDGLDYNTYGNVQIKVNGVVKSTVSDYCINSTLLSEQFCIDITSTYASSINYSCPSSCNNGVC
;
A
#
# COMPACT_ATOMS: atom_id res chain seq x y z
N MET A 1 -46.43 -81.25 -30.57
CA MET A 1 -45.79 -79.92 -30.36
C MET A 1 -44.49 -80.11 -29.60
N LYS A 2 -43.34 -79.90 -30.25
CA LYS A 2 -42.00 -80.25 -29.75
C LYS A 2 -41.51 -79.22 -28.73
N ARG A 3 -41.62 -79.53 -27.43
CA ARG A 3 -41.22 -78.68 -26.28
C ARG A 3 -39.70 -78.45 -26.11
N GLY A 4 -38.86 -78.93 -27.04
CA GLY A 4 -37.39 -78.90 -26.90
C GLY A 4 -36.67 -77.65 -27.46
N TYR A 5 -37.34 -76.79 -28.23
CA TYR A 5 -36.68 -75.66 -28.93
C TYR A 5 -36.71 -74.32 -28.19
N ILE A 6 -37.42 -74.23 -27.07
CA ILE A 6 -37.55 -72.97 -26.31
C ILE A 6 -36.28 -72.69 -25.49
N PHE A 7 -35.66 -73.73 -24.92
CA PHE A 7 -34.45 -73.60 -24.11
C PHE A 7 -33.23 -73.02 -24.87
N PRO A 8 -32.89 -73.47 -26.10
CA PRO A 8 -31.77 -72.89 -26.84
C PRO A 8 -32.03 -71.46 -27.30
N LEU A 9 -33.29 -71.09 -27.59
CA LEU A 9 -33.65 -69.72 -27.97
C LEU A 9 -33.52 -68.75 -26.78
N ILE A 10 -33.95 -69.16 -25.58
CA ILE A 10 -33.80 -68.33 -24.37
C ILE A 10 -32.33 -68.20 -23.98
N ALA A 11 -31.55 -69.29 -24.07
CA ALA A 11 -30.11 -69.26 -23.77
C ALA A 11 -29.34 -68.36 -24.76
N SER A 12 -29.68 -68.41 -26.06
CA SER A 12 -29.09 -67.55 -27.08
C SER A 12 -29.44 -66.08 -26.88
N LEU A 13 -30.67 -65.77 -26.46
CA LEU A 13 -31.09 -64.39 -26.19
C LEU A 13 -30.40 -63.82 -24.95
N PHE A 14 -30.24 -64.64 -23.90
CA PHE A 14 -29.51 -64.24 -22.70
C PHE A 14 -28.03 -63.98 -22.99
N LEU A 15 -27.40 -64.81 -23.84
CA LEU A 15 -26.01 -64.63 -24.24
C LEU A 15 -25.80 -63.31 -25.02
N LEU A 16 -26.75 -62.95 -25.90
CA LEU A 16 -26.71 -61.69 -26.65
C LEU A 16 -26.90 -60.47 -25.75
N ILE A 17 -27.75 -60.54 -24.72
CA ILE A 17 -27.93 -59.45 -23.76
C ILE A 17 -26.68 -59.25 -22.90
N VAL A 18 -26.03 -60.33 -22.46
CA VAL A 18 -24.81 -60.26 -21.66
C VAL A 18 -23.62 -59.71 -22.48
N TYR A 19 -23.48 -60.12 -23.75
CA TYR A 19 -22.44 -59.59 -24.63
C TYR A 19 -22.71 -58.14 -25.07
N GLY A 20 -23.98 -57.74 -25.26
CA GLY A 20 -24.35 -56.38 -25.66
C GLY A 20 -24.09 -55.30 -24.60
N CYS A 21 -24.01 -55.65 -23.32
CA CYS A 21 -23.72 -54.70 -22.24
C CYS A 21 -22.23 -54.54 -21.91
N ALA A 22 -21.33 -55.31 -22.53
CA ALA A 22 -19.90 -55.30 -22.18
C ALA A 22 -19.09 -54.19 -22.86
N GLU A 23 -19.62 -53.50 -23.88
CA GLU A 23 -18.85 -52.54 -24.67
C GLU A 23 -18.93 -51.08 -24.18
N ASP A 24 -19.87 -50.74 -23.30
CA ASP A 24 -20.08 -49.34 -22.86
C ASP A 24 -19.34 -48.93 -21.58
N LEU A 25 -18.75 -49.87 -20.82
CA LEU A 25 -18.00 -49.52 -19.60
C LEU A 25 -16.54 -49.12 -19.86
N ASN A 26 -16.01 -49.34 -21.06
CA ASN A 26 -14.62 -49.00 -21.39
C ASN A 26 -14.42 -47.59 -21.94
N LYS A 27 -15.51 -46.82 -22.16
CA LYS A 27 -15.44 -45.41 -22.61
C LYS A 27 -15.42 -44.39 -21.47
N ILE A 28 -15.70 -44.79 -20.23
CA ILE A 28 -15.72 -43.87 -19.07
C ILE A 28 -14.34 -43.75 -18.38
N GLN A 29 -13.36 -44.57 -18.73
CA GLN A 29 -12.01 -44.51 -18.15
C GLN A 29 -10.95 -43.76 -18.98
N LYS A 30 -11.34 -43.04 -20.05
CA LYS A 30 -10.36 -42.29 -20.87
C LYS A 30 -10.36 -40.77 -20.67
N ASP A 31 -10.98 -40.28 -19.60
CA ASP A 31 -10.84 -38.87 -19.19
C ASP A 31 -10.85 -38.68 -17.67
N LYS A 32 -10.17 -39.59 -16.94
CA LYS A 32 -9.64 -39.23 -15.61
C LYS A 32 -8.37 -38.38 -15.78
N LYS A 33 -8.43 -37.35 -16.63
CA LYS A 33 -7.55 -36.20 -16.51
C LYS A 33 -8.11 -35.46 -15.31
N ASN A 34 -7.40 -35.51 -14.19
CA ASN A 34 -7.71 -34.71 -13.00
C ASN A 34 -8.14 -33.31 -13.45
N GLY A 35 -9.46 -33.04 -13.45
CA GLY A 35 -9.99 -31.76 -13.84
C GLY A 35 -9.55 -30.79 -12.77
N VAL A 36 -8.44 -30.10 -13.01
CA VAL A 36 -7.98 -29.05 -12.11
C VAL A 36 -9.05 -27.97 -12.19
N VAL A 37 -9.86 -27.87 -11.13
CA VAL A 37 -10.84 -26.80 -10.98
C VAL A 37 -10.10 -25.58 -10.46
N CYS A 38 -10.09 -24.52 -11.25
CA CYS A 38 -9.50 -23.25 -10.85
C CYS A 38 -10.54 -22.36 -10.16
N THR A 39 -10.07 -21.44 -9.32
CA THR A 39 -10.93 -20.41 -8.71
C THR A 39 -11.56 -19.52 -9.79
N GLN A 40 -12.77 -19.03 -9.54
CA GLN A 40 -13.52 -18.17 -10.47
C GLN A 40 -13.04 -16.71 -10.45
N ASP A 41 -11.76 -16.49 -10.17
CA ASP A 41 -11.17 -15.15 -10.16
C ASP A 41 -11.12 -14.59 -11.58
N THR A 42 -11.34 -13.29 -11.70
CA THR A 42 -11.19 -12.55 -12.96
C THR A 42 -10.10 -11.48 -12.81
N MET A 43 -9.33 -11.27 -13.89
CA MET A 43 -8.34 -10.20 -14.00
C MET A 43 -8.77 -9.26 -15.11
N GLN A 44 -8.76 -7.96 -14.83
CA GLN A 44 -9.02 -6.93 -15.83
C GLN A 44 -7.75 -6.68 -16.66
N CYS A 45 -7.89 -6.74 -17.99
CA CYS A 45 -6.84 -6.45 -18.95
C CYS A 45 -6.71 -4.93 -19.20
N PRO A 46 -5.55 -4.45 -19.72
CA PRO A 46 -5.36 -3.03 -20.03
C PRO A 46 -6.38 -2.44 -21.02
N ASN A 47 -7.01 -3.28 -21.86
CA ASN A 47 -8.08 -2.89 -22.78
C ASN A 47 -9.48 -2.87 -22.14
N GLY A 48 -9.60 -3.17 -20.84
CA GLY A 48 -10.86 -3.23 -20.12
C GLY A 48 -11.62 -4.57 -20.18
N SER A 49 -11.15 -5.55 -20.97
CA SER A 49 -11.71 -6.91 -20.97
C SER A 49 -11.34 -7.70 -19.70
N TYR A 50 -11.99 -8.84 -19.46
CA TYR A 50 -11.72 -9.71 -18.31
C TYR A 50 -11.28 -11.10 -18.76
N VAL A 51 -10.30 -11.66 -18.06
CA VAL A 51 -9.81 -13.03 -18.27
C VAL A 51 -9.92 -13.82 -16.97
N SER A 52 -10.17 -15.12 -17.08
CA SER A 52 -10.25 -16.05 -15.93
C SER A 52 -9.02 -16.97 -15.86
N ARG A 53 -8.89 -17.68 -14.75
CA ARG A 53 -7.86 -18.71 -14.58
C ARG A 53 -8.13 -19.93 -15.47
N VAL A 54 -7.08 -20.49 -16.07
CA VAL A 54 -7.14 -21.66 -16.95
C VAL A 54 -6.30 -22.83 -16.40
N PRO A 55 -6.79 -24.09 -16.45
CA PRO A 55 -6.00 -25.27 -16.13
C PRO A 55 -4.81 -25.44 -17.10
N PRO A 56 -3.73 -26.16 -16.70
CA PRO A 56 -3.57 -26.95 -15.48
C PRO A 56 -2.95 -26.19 -14.30
N ASN A 57 -2.39 -25.01 -14.52
CA ASN A 57 -1.67 -24.22 -13.51
C ASN A 57 -2.54 -23.15 -12.83
N CYS A 58 -3.79 -22.97 -13.27
CA CYS A 58 -4.68 -21.92 -12.80
C CYS A 58 -4.10 -20.50 -12.91
N GLY A 59 -3.25 -20.27 -13.91
CA GLY A 59 -2.83 -18.94 -14.31
C GLY A 59 -3.93 -18.23 -15.10
N PHE A 60 -3.93 -16.90 -15.13
CA PHE A 60 -4.86 -16.13 -15.96
C PHE A 60 -4.57 -16.38 -17.45
N ALA A 61 -5.64 -16.52 -18.25
CA ALA A 61 -5.50 -16.55 -19.70
C ALA A 61 -4.86 -15.25 -20.23
N PRO A 62 -4.11 -15.29 -21.35
CA PRO A 62 -3.57 -14.09 -21.96
C PRO A 62 -4.70 -13.13 -22.36
N CYS A 63 -4.46 -11.84 -22.17
CA CYS A 63 -5.39 -10.80 -22.59
C CYS A 63 -5.63 -10.88 -24.12
N PRO A 64 -6.88 -10.72 -24.59
CA PRO A 64 -7.17 -10.74 -26.02
C PRO A 64 -6.36 -9.66 -26.73
N ALA A 65 -5.69 -10.04 -27.82
CA ALA A 65 -4.92 -9.12 -28.65
C ALA A 65 -5.85 -8.01 -29.16
N VAL A 66 -5.37 -6.77 -29.08
CA VAL A 66 -6.06 -5.61 -29.62
C VAL A 66 -5.97 -5.70 -31.14
N ASN A 67 -6.87 -6.46 -31.75
CA ASN A 67 -7.13 -6.32 -33.17
C ASN A 67 -7.76 -4.94 -33.32
N ASN A 68 -7.02 -4.03 -33.96
CA ASN A 68 -7.43 -2.68 -34.28
C ASN A 68 -8.65 -2.69 -35.22
N THR A 69 -9.82 -3.02 -34.70
CA THR A 69 -11.11 -2.67 -35.30
C THR A 69 -11.48 -1.26 -34.86
N PRO A 70 -12.14 -0.46 -35.72
CA PRO A 70 -12.23 0.99 -35.56
C PRO A 70 -12.85 1.33 -34.22
N ALA A 71 -12.18 2.23 -33.49
CA ALA A 71 -12.63 2.75 -32.22
C ALA A 71 -14.11 3.15 -32.31
N VAL A 72 -14.98 2.39 -31.64
CA VAL A 72 -16.26 2.92 -31.17
C VAL A 72 -15.86 4.07 -30.26
N ASN A 73 -16.03 5.29 -30.78
CA ASN A 73 -15.66 6.53 -30.13
C ASN A 73 -16.69 6.81 -29.01
N ASN A 74 -16.74 5.94 -28.01
CA ASN A 74 -17.30 6.24 -26.70
C ASN A 74 -16.29 7.14 -26.00
N THR A 75 -16.23 8.40 -26.42
CA THR A 75 -15.57 9.44 -25.64
C THR A 75 -16.38 9.62 -24.36
N VAL A 76 -16.05 8.83 -23.33
CA VAL A 76 -16.57 9.01 -21.98
C VAL A 76 -16.22 10.45 -21.59
N GLN A 77 -17.21 11.33 -21.64
CA GLN A 77 -17.04 12.73 -21.27
C GLN A 77 -17.11 12.81 -19.74
N CYS A 78 -15.99 13.08 -19.11
CA CYS A 78 -15.93 13.23 -17.65
C CYS A 78 -16.47 14.61 -17.21
N PRO A 79 -17.02 14.71 -16.00
CA PRO A 79 -17.35 15.98 -15.39
C PRO A 79 -16.12 16.90 -15.35
N LYS A 80 -16.32 18.19 -15.67
CA LYS A 80 -15.27 19.22 -15.64
C LYS A 80 -14.96 19.65 -14.21
N GLU A 81 -14.51 18.69 -13.41
CA GLU A 81 -14.07 18.92 -12.04
C GLU A 81 -12.55 19.04 -12.00
N THR A 82 -12.09 19.90 -11.10
CA THR A 82 -10.67 20.17 -10.90
C THR A 82 -10.26 19.82 -9.47
N ARG A 83 -9.03 19.32 -9.31
CA ARG A 83 -8.41 19.07 -8.02
C ARG A 83 -7.08 19.81 -7.97
N LYS A 84 -6.88 20.61 -6.92
CA LYS A 84 -5.62 21.30 -6.67
C LYS A 84 -4.64 20.33 -6.00
N CYS A 85 -3.46 20.18 -6.58
CA CYS A 85 -2.33 19.45 -6.02
C CYS A 85 -1.56 20.31 -5.01
N ILE A 86 -0.71 19.68 -4.18
CA ILE A 86 0.06 20.39 -3.15
C ILE A 86 1.02 21.44 -3.73
N ASN A 87 1.56 21.22 -4.94
CA ASN A 87 2.40 22.19 -5.65
C ASN A 87 1.60 23.34 -6.30
N GLY A 88 0.28 23.39 -6.08
CA GLY A 88 -0.61 24.38 -6.67
C GLY A 88 -1.08 24.08 -8.10
N SER A 89 -0.56 23.05 -8.76
CA SER A 89 -1.07 22.60 -10.06
C SER A 89 -2.50 22.07 -9.96
N ILE A 90 -3.23 22.10 -11.07
CA ILE A 90 -4.63 21.67 -11.14
C ILE A 90 -4.71 20.45 -12.06
N VAL A 91 -5.35 19.38 -11.59
CA VAL A 91 -5.63 18.17 -12.38
C VAL A 91 -7.12 17.99 -12.59
N GLU A 92 -7.50 17.41 -13.73
CA GLU A 92 -8.87 17.12 -14.11
C GLU A 92 -9.16 15.62 -14.11
N ARG A 93 -10.44 15.24 -14.27
CA ARG A 93 -10.85 13.85 -14.42
C ARG A 93 -10.51 13.31 -15.81
N VAL A 94 -9.97 12.09 -15.87
CA VAL A 94 -9.57 11.43 -17.11
C VAL A 94 -10.38 10.14 -17.35
N PRO A 95 -10.76 9.85 -18.60
CA PRO A 95 -11.32 8.55 -18.99
C PRO A 95 -10.35 7.40 -18.71
N PRO A 96 -10.83 6.14 -18.63
CA PRO A 96 -12.21 5.69 -18.84
C PRO A 96 -13.10 5.75 -17.59
N ASN A 97 -12.51 5.91 -16.41
CA ASN A 97 -13.20 5.83 -15.11
C ASN A 97 -13.50 7.20 -14.49
N CYS A 98 -13.12 8.29 -15.14
CA CYS A 98 -13.25 9.65 -14.63
C CYS A 98 -12.58 9.88 -13.27
N GLY A 99 -11.49 9.15 -12.98
CA GLY A 99 -10.60 9.48 -11.86
C GLY A 99 -9.78 10.73 -12.16
N PHE A 100 -9.36 11.48 -11.13
CA PHE A 100 -8.44 12.59 -11.33
C PHE A 100 -7.10 12.09 -11.90
N ALA A 101 -6.55 12.81 -12.89
CA ALA A 101 -5.20 12.58 -13.35
C ALA A 101 -4.20 12.63 -12.17
N PRO A 102 -3.11 11.84 -12.24
CA PRO A 102 -2.03 11.97 -11.26
C PRO A 102 -1.48 13.39 -11.29
N CYS A 103 -1.17 13.93 -10.12
CA CYS A 103 -0.43 15.20 -10.05
C CYS A 103 0.90 15.03 -10.81
N PRO A 104 1.34 16.05 -11.58
CA PRO A 104 2.63 16.00 -12.28
C PRO A 104 3.74 15.65 -11.28
N LYS A 105 4.61 14.70 -11.66
CA LYS A 105 5.76 14.30 -10.85
C LYS A 105 6.59 15.54 -10.54
N TYR A 106 6.91 15.70 -9.26
CA TYR A 106 7.57 16.86 -8.72
C TYR A 106 8.96 17.09 -9.34
N ASP A 107 9.22 18.33 -9.76
CA ASP A 107 10.42 19.02 -9.29
C ASP A 107 10.07 19.54 -7.90
N ILE A 108 10.45 18.78 -6.87
CA ILE A 108 10.16 19.16 -5.48
C ILE A 108 11.01 20.41 -5.22
N PRO A 109 10.45 21.53 -4.74
CA PRO A 109 11.26 22.60 -4.18
C PRO A 109 12.19 21.97 -3.12
N PRO A 110 13.47 22.38 -3.00
CA PRO A 110 14.49 21.71 -2.18
C PRO A 110 14.22 21.62 -0.65
N ASN A 111 12.99 21.85 -0.20
CA ASN A 111 12.61 22.07 1.18
C ASN A 111 11.18 21.59 1.54
N THR A 112 10.53 20.75 0.73
CA THR A 112 9.25 20.12 1.11
C THR A 112 9.35 18.60 1.08
N CYS A 113 9.46 17.96 2.24
CA CYS A 113 9.46 16.49 2.33
C CYS A 113 8.01 15.95 2.24
N SER A 114 7.76 14.95 1.38
CA SER A 114 6.46 14.23 1.30
C SER A 114 6.64 12.79 1.78
N TYR A 115 5.71 12.31 2.59
CA TYR A 115 5.75 10.99 3.24
C TYR A 115 5.69 9.84 2.21
N ASN A 116 6.68 8.96 2.23
CA ASN A 116 6.69 7.67 1.52
C ASN A 116 6.80 6.56 2.57
N PRO A 117 5.86 5.59 2.64
CA PRO A 117 5.86 4.54 3.65
C PRO A 117 7.05 3.58 3.56
N ASP A 118 7.82 3.57 2.45
CA ASP A 118 8.98 2.69 2.26
C ASP A 118 10.33 3.36 2.58
N CYS A 119 10.33 4.65 2.95
CA CYS A 119 11.53 5.43 3.20
C CYS A 119 11.47 6.21 4.52
N LYS A 120 12.59 6.32 5.23
CA LYS A 120 12.75 7.31 6.31
C LYS A 120 13.28 8.63 5.73
N ILE A 121 12.82 9.76 6.27
CA ILE A 121 13.32 11.08 5.90
C ILE A 121 14.54 11.39 6.76
N VAL A 122 15.69 11.64 6.12
CA VAL A 122 16.88 12.19 6.79
C VAL A 122 16.93 13.67 6.47
N MET A 123 16.94 14.50 7.53
CA MET A 123 16.89 15.95 7.40
C MET A 123 18.32 16.48 7.38
N SER A 124 18.79 16.97 6.23
CA SER A 124 20.02 17.77 6.12
C SER A 124 19.64 19.25 6.03
N PHE A 125 20.51 20.15 6.49
CA PHE A 125 20.22 21.59 6.59
C PHE A 125 20.00 22.30 5.24
N CYS A 126 20.05 21.60 4.09
CA CYS A 126 19.67 22.14 2.78
C CYS A 126 18.83 21.20 1.89
N SER A 127 18.47 19.99 2.34
CA SER A 127 17.60 19.07 1.58
C SER A 127 17.11 17.89 2.43
N CYS A 128 15.91 17.39 2.14
CA CYS A 128 15.44 16.10 2.64
C CYS A 128 15.91 14.99 1.68
N GLU A 129 16.63 13.98 2.17
CA GLU A 129 16.87 12.73 1.42
C GLU A 129 15.90 11.66 1.91
N ALA A 130 15.15 11.04 1.00
CA ALA A 130 14.37 9.85 1.29
C ALA A 130 15.30 8.64 1.18
N VAL A 131 15.66 8.04 2.32
CA VAL A 131 16.50 6.84 2.34
C VAL A 131 15.64 5.61 2.67
N PRO A 132 16.01 4.42 2.17
CA PRO A 132 15.33 3.18 2.55
C PRO A 132 15.25 2.99 4.07
N ILE A 133 14.18 2.37 4.57
CA ILE A 133 14.00 2.11 6.03
C ILE A 133 15.16 1.31 6.64
N ASN A 134 15.84 0.49 5.83
CA ASN A 134 17.01 -0.30 6.23
C ASN A 134 18.35 0.45 6.10
N ASP A 135 18.34 1.75 5.83
CA ASP A 135 19.56 2.55 5.76
C ASP A 135 20.14 2.81 7.17
N SER A 136 21.34 2.27 7.41
CA SER A 136 22.10 2.37 8.67
C SER A 136 22.75 3.75 8.94
N ARG A 137 22.58 4.72 8.04
CA ARG A 137 23.11 6.08 8.21
C ARG A 137 22.28 6.87 9.24
N ASP A 138 22.70 6.87 10.50
CA ASP A 138 22.22 7.77 11.57
C ASP A 138 23.20 8.92 11.84
N TRP A 139 23.82 9.42 10.76
CA TRP A 139 24.79 10.50 10.81
C TRP A 139 24.09 11.84 10.71
N ILE A 140 24.49 12.78 11.56
CA ILE A 140 24.05 14.17 11.45
C ILE A 140 25.08 14.86 10.54
N ASP A 141 24.66 15.39 9.40
CA ASP A 141 25.53 16.19 8.52
C ASP A 141 25.60 17.64 9.03
N GLY A 142 26.81 18.19 9.12
CA GLY A 142 27.09 19.54 9.62
C GLY A 142 27.89 19.61 10.93
N PRO A 143 27.55 18.84 11.98
CA PRO A 143 28.34 18.80 13.21
C PRO A 143 29.67 18.09 13.02
N TYR A 144 30.71 18.56 13.69
CA TYR A 144 32.02 17.91 13.72
C TYR A 144 32.34 17.41 15.12
N CYS A 145 33.20 16.40 15.18
CA CYS A 145 33.72 15.91 16.44
C CYS A 145 34.79 16.87 16.98
N SER A 146 34.60 17.36 18.20
CA SER A 146 35.61 18.08 18.97
C SER A 146 35.69 17.47 20.36
N ASN A 147 36.88 17.02 20.78
CA ASN A 147 37.09 16.40 22.10
C ASN A 147 36.12 15.24 22.42
N SER A 148 35.83 14.37 21.44
CA SER A 148 34.87 13.26 21.56
C SER A 148 33.40 13.67 21.70
N GLU A 149 33.10 14.97 21.57
CA GLU A 149 31.74 15.52 21.59
C GLU A 149 31.34 16.02 20.21
N CYS A 150 30.03 16.07 19.97
CA CYS A 150 29.48 16.60 18.73
C CYS A 150 29.18 18.09 18.86
N VAL A 151 29.84 18.89 18.02
CA VAL A 151 29.76 20.35 18.05
C VAL A 151 29.21 20.89 16.73
N TYR A 152 28.29 21.83 16.79
CA TYR A 152 27.79 22.59 15.65
C TYR A 152 27.71 24.07 15.99
N ASN A 153 28.26 24.94 15.15
CA ASN A 153 28.38 26.38 15.42
C ASN A 153 28.94 26.71 16.82
N ASN A 154 29.97 25.99 17.25
CA ASN A 154 30.59 26.09 18.58
C ASN A 154 29.65 25.79 19.76
N GLN A 155 28.52 25.13 19.52
CA GLN A 155 27.60 24.65 20.55
C GLN A 155 27.57 23.13 20.59
N LEU A 156 27.45 22.57 21.80
CA LEU A 156 27.33 21.13 22.00
C LEU A 156 25.95 20.64 21.55
N ILE A 157 25.94 19.57 20.77
CA ILE A 157 24.71 18.87 20.43
C ILE A 157 24.43 17.86 21.53
N ALA A 158 23.49 18.22 22.41
CA ALA A 158 22.95 17.27 23.35
C ALA A 158 22.35 16.08 22.59
N ARG A 159 22.75 14.85 22.96
CA ARG A 159 22.29 13.56 22.38
C ARG A 159 22.93 13.14 21.04
N ALA A 160 24.17 13.55 20.78
CA ALA A 160 25.01 12.98 19.74
C ALA A 160 26.36 12.52 20.32
N ILE A 161 26.87 11.39 19.84
CA ILE A 161 28.19 10.87 20.21
C ILE A 161 29.13 10.94 19.02
N CYS A 162 30.38 11.31 19.28
CA CYS A 162 31.41 11.18 18.26
C CYS A 162 31.85 9.72 18.17
N LYS A 163 31.69 9.09 17.00
CA LYS A 163 32.20 7.76 16.71
C LYS A 163 32.88 7.78 15.35
N ASN A 164 34.13 7.31 15.28
CA ASN A 164 34.93 7.30 14.06
C ASN A 164 35.03 8.68 13.37
N ASN A 165 35.27 9.75 14.14
CA ASN A 165 35.31 11.15 13.67
C ASN A 165 34.02 11.63 12.97
N LYS A 166 32.89 11.00 13.28
CA LYS A 166 31.58 11.42 12.79
C LYS A 166 30.58 11.47 13.93
N CYS A 167 29.65 12.40 13.83
CA CYS A 167 28.59 12.56 14.80
C CYS A 167 27.45 11.58 14.51
N GLN A 168 27.32 10.60 15.39
CA GLN A 168 26.22 9.66 15.37
C GLN A 168 25.16 10.13 16.37
N LYS A 169 23.90 10.16 15.93
CA LYS A 169 22.80 10.40 16.86
C LYS A 169 22.80 9.29 17.92
N VAL A 170 22.76 9.66 19.19
CA VAL A 170 22.53 8.67 20.25
C VAL A 170 21.07 8.27 20.14
N ILE A 171 20.81 7.14 19.50
CA ILE A 171 19.56 6.44 19.70
C ILE A 171 19.68 5.81 21.08
N ASP A 172 19.36 6.58 22.12
CA ASP A 172 18.96 5.95 23.38
C ASP A 172 17.84 4.97 23.03
N ASN A 173 17.73 3.83 23.72
CA ASN A 173 16.63 2.86 23.54
C ASN A 173 15.26 3.54 23.80
N VAL A 174 14.79 4.32 22.83
CA VAL A 174 13.54 5.08 22.86
C VAL A 174 12.49 4.11 22.39
N THR A 175 11.64 3.71 23.32
CA THR A 175 10.86 2.48 23.13
C THR A 175 9.52 2.78 22.48
N ASN A 176 8.86 3.91 22.78
CA ASN A 176 7.51 4.20 22.27
C ASN A 176 7.22 5.72 22.19
N CYS A 177 6.52 6.12 21.12
CA CYS A 177 5.76 7.35 21.04
C CYS A 177 4.30 7.04 21.42
N ILE A 178 3.66 7.87 22.25
CA ILE A 178 2.26 7.71 22.64
C ILE A 178 1.50 8.97 22.27
N ASP A 179 0.50 8.80 21.44
CA ASP A 179 -0.46 9.81 21.04
C ASP A 179 -1.78 9.54 21.78
N ASN A 180 -2.33 10.53 22.46
CA ASN A 180 -3.47 10.34 23.37
C ASN A 180 -4.83 10.46 22.69
N ASP A 181 -4.87 11.04 21.50
CA ASP A 181 -6.08 11.34 20.74
C ASP A 181 -5.93 11.05 19.24
N GLY A 182 -4.70 10.90 18.75
CA GLY A 182 -4.44 10.44 17.40
C GLY A 182 -4.42 11.58 16.39
N LEU A 183 -5.17 11.42 15.31
CA LEU A 183 -5.35 12.47 14.28
C LEU A 183 -6.75 13.08 14.37
N ASP A 184 -7.13 13.56 15.55
CA ASP A 184 -8.40 14.24 15.83
C ASP A 184 -8.21 15.70 16.27
N TYR A 185 -8.25 16.60 15.29
CA TYR A 185 -8.16 18.05 15.47
C TYR A 185 -9.27 18.69 16.33
N ASN A 186 -10.32 17.97 16.75
CA ASN A 186 -11.39 18.48 17.63
C ASN A 186 -11.16 18.14 19.11
N THR A 187 -10.17 17.31 19.41
CA THR A 187 -9.80 16.91 20.76
C THR A 187 -8.42 17.48 21.07
N TYR A 188 -8.20 17.88 22.33
CA TYR A 188 -6.89 18.42 22.70
C TYR A 188 -5.89 17.27 22.85
N GLY A 189 -4.91 17.27 21.96
CA GLY A 189 -3.92 16.22 21.91
C GLY A 189 -2.62 16.50 22.62
N ASN A 190 -1.98 15.41 23.03
CA ASN A 190 -0.59 15.44 23.40
C ASN A 190 0.12 14.14 23.05
N VAL A 191 1.35 14.31 22.58
CA VAL A 191 2.28 13.25 22.23
C VAL A 191 3.37 13.16 23.28
N GLN A 192 3.53 11.97 23.85
CA GLN A 192 4.58 11.64 24.80
C GLN A 192 5.66 10.79 24.14
N ILE A 193 6.91 11.23 24.26
CA ILE A 193 8.08 10.49 23.81
C ILE A 193 8.70 9.81 25.03
N LYS A 194 8.67 8.47 25.06
CA LYS A 194 9.20 7.66 26.17
C LYS A 194 10.50 6.95 25.81
N VAL A 195 11.50 7.11 26.67
CA VAL A 195 12.81 6.44 26.57
C VAL A 195 12.96 5.46 27.71
N ASN A 196 13.10 4.16 27.41
CA ASN A 196 13.10 3.08 28.40
C ASN A 196 11.89 3.18 29.37
N GLY A 197 10.71 3.46 28.85
CA GLY A 197 9.48 3.63 29.63
C GLY A 197 9.34 4.97 30.39
N VAL A 198 10.35 5.83 30.40
CA VAL A 198 10.33 7.14 31.07
C VAL A 198 9.95 8.24 30.08
N VAL A 199 8.97 9.09 30.41
CA VAL A 199 8.60 10.26 29.60
C VAL A 199 9.76 11.25 29.57
N LYS A 200 10.29 11.54 28.39
CA LYS A 200 11.38 12.52 28.18
C LYS A 200 10.90 13.82 27.57
N SER A 201 9.80 13.78 26.84
CA SER A 201 9.20 14.95 26.21
C SER A 201 7.70 14.73 26.08
N THR A 202 6.96 15.80 26.26
CA THR A 202 5.54 15.89 25.95
C THR A 202 5.38 17.12 25.05
N VAL A 203 4.80 16.92 23.87
CA VAL A 203 4.39 18.00 22.98
C VAL A 203 2.88 17.95 22.86
N SER A 204 2.24 19.11 22.76
CA SER A 204 0.79 19.20 22.68
C SER A 204 0.38 19.95 21.43
N ASP A 205 -0.86 19.75 21.05
CA ASP A 205 -1.48 20.52 20.00
C ASP A 205 -1.55 21.98 20.38
N TYR A 206 -1.37 22.85 19.37
CA TYR A 206 -1.40 24.27 19.62
C TYR A 206 -1.92 25.05 18.42
N CYS A 207 -2.62 26.13 18.73
CA CYS A 207 -3.09 27.07 17.73
C CYS A 207 -1.93 27.94 17.27
N ILE A 208 -1.59 27.88 15.98
CA ILE A 208 -0.65 28.81 15.36
C ILE A 208 -1.28 30.21 15.31
N ASN A 209 -2.57 30.26 14.99
CA ASN A 209 -3.38 31.47 15.04
C ASN A 209 -4.86 31.10 15.26
N SER A 210 -5.76 32.08 15.21
CA SER A 210 -7.20 31.89 15.49
C SER A 210 -7.93 30.96 14.52
N THR A 211 -7.34 30.54 13.41
CA THR A 211 -7.97 29.64 12.41
C THR A 211 -7.04 28.52 11.94
N LEU A 212 -5.87 28.36 12.55
CA LEU A 212 -4.88 27.36 12.13
C LEU A 212 -4.36 26.60 13.36
N LEU A 213 -4.65 25.31 13.41
CA LEU A 213 -4.16 24.35 14.40
C LEU A 213 -2.91 23.64 13.88
N SER A 214 -1.92 23.43 14.75
CA SER A 214 -0.84 22.47 14.54
C SER A 214 -1.05 21.28 15.47
N GLU A 215 -1.46 20.16 14.89
CA GLU A 215 -1.71 18.90 15.59
C GLU A 215 -0.44 18.07 15.60
N GLN A 216 -0.02 17.64 16.80
CA GLN A 216 1.15 16.81 17.03
C GLN A 216 0.72 15.36 17.07
N PHE A 217 1.41 14.48 16.34
CA PHE A 217 1.07 13.06 16.30
C PHE A 217 2.31 12.17 16.24
N CYS A 218 2.15 10.90 16.60
CA CYS A 218 3.21 9.89 16.42
C CYS A 218 3.21 9.36 14.98
N ILE A 219 4.36 9.38 14.29
CA ILE A 219 4.46 8.87 12.91
C ILE A 219 4.16 7.35 12.84
N ASP A 220 4.68 6.61 13.82
CA ASP A 220 4.43 5.19 14.05
C ASP A 220 4.59 4.93 15.56
N ILE A 221 3.84 3.97 16.11
CA ILE A 221 3.98 3.48 17.49
C ILE A 221 5.40 2.98 17.81
N THR A 222 6.13 2.53 16.78
CA THR A 222 7.53 2.13 16.86
C THR A 222 8.51 3.27 16.59
N SER A 223 8.01 4.41 16.08
CA SER A 223 8.85 5.57 15.80
C SER A 223 9.14 6.37 17.06
N THR A 224 10.30 7.00 17.06
CA THR A 224 10.76 7.90 18.13
C THR A 224 10.46 9.37 17.80
N TYR A 225 9.56 9.62 16.85
CA TYR A 225 9.37 10.93 16.23
C TYR A 225 7.92 11.34 16.35
N ALA A 226 7.71 12.47 17.02
CA ALA A 226 6.50 13.26 16.85
C ALA A 226 6.63 14.06 15.55
N SER A 227 5.57 14.12 14.78
CA SER A 227 5.42 15.00 13.63
C SER A 227 4.25 15.94 13.88
N SER A 228 4.12 16.96 13.04
CA SER A 228 2.99 17.87 13.09
C SER A 228 2.30 17.97 11.74
N ILE A 229 0.97 18.09 11.74
CA ILE A 229 0.17 18.44 10.58
C ILE A 229 -0.67 19.67 10.91
N ASN A 230 -0.93 20.52 9.92
CA ASN A 230 -1.69 21.75 10.12
C ASN A 230 -3.12 21.59 9.62
N TYR A 231 -4.09 21.94 10.48
CA TYR A 231 -5.51 21.94 10.15
C TYR A 231 -6.07 23.36 10.12
N SER A 232 -6.93 23.63 9.13
CA SER A 232 -7.70 24.87 9.07
C SER A 232 -8.95 24.72 9.91
N CYS A 233 -9.07 25.50 10.99
CA CYS A 233 -10.25 25.52 11.85
C CYS A 233 -11.31 26.49 11.27
N PRO A 234 -12.47 26.02 10.78
CA PRO A 234 -13.45 26.88 10.13
C PRO A 234 -14.10 27.91 11.05
N SER A 235 -14.25 27.58 12.34
CA SER A 235 -14.87 28.45 13.34
C SER A 235 -13.83 29.25 14.12
N SER A 236 -12.97 28.55 14.85
CA SER A 236 -11.85 29.16 15.59
C SER A 236 -10.91 28.05 16.07
N CYS A 237 -9.64 28.34 16.23
CA CYS A 237 -8.73 27.50 17.01
C CYS A 237 -8.61 28.10 18.42
N ASN A 238 -8.89 27.30 19.45
CA ASN A 238 -8.70 27.71 20.84
C ASN A 238 -8.04 26.59 21.64
N ASN A 239 -6.97 26.91 22.36
CA ASN A 239 -6.30 25.99 23.28
C ASN A 239 -5.90 24.63 22.66
N GLY A 240 -5.44 24.63 21.41
CA GLY A 240 -4.98 23.42 20.73
C GLY A 240 -6.10 22.55 20.16
N VAL A 241 -7.30 23.10 19.96
CA VAL A 241 -8.39 22.43 19.24
C VAL A 241 -9.04 23.37 18.24
N CYS A 242 -9.55 22.80 17.14
CA CYS A 242 -10.63 23.39 16.37
C CYS A 242 -11.99 23.03 17.04
#